data_AF-A0A945NJ82-F1
#
_entry.id   AF-A0A945NJ82-F1
#
_cell.length_a   1.000
_cell.length_b   1.000
_cell.length_c   1.000
_cell.angle_alpha   90.00
_cell.angle_beta   90.00
_cell.angle_gamma   90.00
#
_symmetry.space_group_name_H-M   'P 1'
#
loop_
_entity.id
_entity.type
_entity.pdbx_description
1 polymer ?
#
loop_
_entity_poly.entity_id
_entity_poly.type
_entity_poly.pdbx_seq_one_letter_code
_entity_poly.pdbx_strand_id
1 'polypeptide(L)' 'RGFELMRSTIAELQAKGAGKNGLNPTIAAFAAIGMCSSTPYWFSHTGSEKISDVGQHFAQIFCHGALEEPPANEA' A
#
# COMPACT_ATOMS: atom_id res chain seq x y z
N ARG A 1 -13.08 9.46 6.51
CA ARG A 1 -12.52 10.44 5.56
C ARG A 1 -11.19 9.97 4.93
N GLY A 2 -10.21 9.53 5.72
CA GLY A 2 -8.95 8.96 5.18
C GLY A 2 -9.15 7.71 4.30
N PHE A 3 -10.03 6.79 4.71
CA PHE A 3 -10.38 5.61 3.91
C PHE A 3 -10.91 5.96 2.51
N GLU A 4 -11.92 6.82 2.42
CA GLU A 4 -12.48 7.25 1.13
C GLU A 4 -11.45 7.92 0.23
N LEU A 5 -10.60 8.79 0.80
CA LEU A 5 -9.52 9.44 0.05
C LEU A 5 -8.55 8.41 -0.54
N MET A 6 -8.10 7.45 0.27
CA MET A 6 -7.19 6.40 -0.17
C MET A 6 -7.83 5.52 -1.25
N ARG A 7 -9.07 5.08 -1.03
CA ARG A 7 -9.85 4.28 -2.00
C ARG A 7 -10.00 4.99 -3.33
N SER A 8 -10.42 6.25 -3.33
CA SER A 8 -10.58 7.04 -4.56
C SER A 8 -9.24 7.27 -5.26
N THR A 9 -8.17 7.53 -4.52
CA THR A 9 -6.81 7.71 -5.10
C THR A 9 -6.36 6.45 -5.84
N ILE A 10 -6.54 5.27 -5.24
CA ILE A 10 -6.17 3.99 -5.88
C ILE A 10 -7.01 3.76 -7.15
N ALA A 11 -8.32 4.00 -7.09
CA ALA A 11 -9.20 3.88 -8.25
C ALA A 11 -8.81 4.86 -9.38
N GLU A 12 -8.42 6.09 -9.05
CA GLU A 12 -7.94 7.06 -10.02
C GLU A 12 -6.60 6.66 -10.66
N LEU A 13 -5.69 6.08 -9.88
CA LEU A 13 -4.41 5.57 -10.39
C LEU A 13 -4.64 4.42 -11.39
N GLN A 14 -5.55 3.50 -11.08
CA GLN A 14 -5.96 2.43 -12.01
C GLN A 14 -6.57 2.99 -13.29
N ALA A 15 -7.51 3.95 -13.17
CA ALA A 15 -8.14 4.57 -14.33
C ALA A 15 -7.14 5.28 -15.27
N LYS A 16 -5.99 5.69 -14.75
CA LYS A 16 -4.89 6.32 -15.50
C LYS A 16 -3.82 5.33 -15.99
N GLY A 17 -4.00 4.03 -15.78
CA GLY A 17 -3.00 3.01 -16.11
C GLY A 17 -1.74 3.04 -15.24
N ALA A 18 -1.78 3.75 -14.11
CA ALA A 18 -0.69 3.83 -13.14
C ALA A 18 -0.90 2.91 -11.92
N GLY A 19 -1.98 2.14 -11.91
CA GLY A 19 -2.32 1.18 -10.86
C GLY A 19 -2.70 -0.18 -11.45
N LYS A 20 -2.52 -1.25 -10.68
CA LYS A 20 -2.74 -2.63 -11.11
C LYS A 20 -4.21 -2.90 -11.46
N ASN A 21 -4.50 -3.33 -12.69
CA ASN A 21 -5.86 -3.45 -13.25
C ASN A 21 -6.78 -4.52 -12.63
N GLY A 22 -6.30 -5.34 -11.68
CA GLY A 22 -7.09 -6.36 -10.97
C GLY A 22 -7.25 -6.13 -9.46
N LEU A 23 -6.70 -5.04 -8.93
CA LEU A 23 -6.74 -4.77 -7.50
C LEU A 23 -8.09 -4.14 -7.10
N ASN A 24 -8.73 -4.62 -6.04
CA ASN A 24 -9.92 -3.97 -5.51
C ASN A 24 -9.53 -2.74 -4.66
N PRO A 25 -9.92 -1.49 -5.03
CA PRO A 25 -9.49 -0.28 -4.32
C PRO A 25 -9.93 -0.22 -2.86
N THR A 26 -11.09 -0.81 -2.53
CA THR A 26 -11.62 -0.85 -1.16
C THR A 26 -10.72 -1.71 -0.27
N ILE A 27 -10.36 -2.91 -0.75
CA ILE A 27 -9.49 -3.83 0.00
C ILE A 27 -8.08 -3.25 0.11
N ALA A 28 -7.56 -2.67 -0.97
CA ALA A 28 -6.23 -2.04 -0.97
C ALA A 28 -6.15 -0.85 0.00
N ALA A 29 -7.16 0.01 0.03
CA ALA A 29 -7.22 1.12 0.97
C ALA A 29 -7.28 0.62 2.43
N PHE A 30 -8.04 -0.43 2.70
CA PHE A 30 -8.09 -1.06 4.02
C PHE A 30 -6.72 -1.63 4.41
N ALA A 31 -6.03 -2.32 3.50
CA ALA A 31 -4.70 -2.86 3.74
C ALA A 31 -3.66 -1.76 4.05
N ALA A 32 -3.65 -0.67 3.27
CA ALA A 32 -2.76 0.47 3.50
C ALA A 32 -2.96 1.08 4.90
N ILE A 33 -4.22 1.28 5.30
CA ILE A 33 -4.56 1.82 6.62
C ILE A 33 -4.19 0.81 7.71
N GLY A 34 -4.49 -0.47 7.50
CA GLY A 34 -4.22 -1.54 8.46
C GLY A 34 -2.74 -1.69 8.79
N MET A 35 -1.86 -1.58 7.79
CA MET A 35 -0.41 -1.56 8.01
C MET A 35 -0.02 -0.45 8.97
N CYS A 36 -0.46 0.79 8.72
CA CYS A 36 -0.14 1.95 9.55
C CYS A 36 -0.81 1.91 10.93
N SER A 37 -2.08 1.49 11.02
CA SER A 37 -2.84 1.50 12.27
C SER A 37 -2.39 0.40 13.23
N SER A 38 -1.79 -0.67 12.70
CA SER A 38 -1.30 -1.78 13.52
C SER A 38 0.09 -1.53 14.13
N THR A 39 0.85 -0.55 13.61
CA THR A 39 2.21 -0.22 14.07
C THR A 39 2.36 -0.09 15.58
N PRO A 40 1.47 0.60 16.33
CA PRO A 40 1.63 0.77 17.77
C PRO A 40 1.59 -0.53 18.58
N TYR A 41 1.06 -1.63 18.02
CA TYR A 41 0.91 -2.89 18.74
C TYR A 41 2.15 -3.80 18.67
N TRP A 42 3.07 -3.53 17.74
CA TRP A 42 4.24 -4.38 17.53
C TRP A 42 5.56 -3.61 17.46
N PHE A 43 5.53 -2.31 17.09
CA PHE A 43 6.73 -1.51 16.95
C PHE A 43 7.35 -1.20 18.32
N SER A 44 8.64 -1.49 18.46
CA SER A 44 9.42 -1.16 19.65
C SER A 44 10.41 -0.04 19.39
N HIS A 45 10.33 1.03 20.20
CA HIS A 45 11.27 2.16 20.14
C HIS A 45 12.68 1.81 20.63
N THR A 46 12.83 0.66 21.30
CA THR A 46 14.14 0.15 21.77
C THR A 46 14.71 -0.91 20.85
N GLY A 47 14.03 -1.26 19.76
CA GLY A 47 14.49 -2.23 18.77
C GLY A 47 15.59 -1.69 17.85
N SER A 48 16.08 -2.55 16.94
CA SER A 48 17.07 -2.19 15.91
C SER A 48 16.48 -1.31 14.81
N GLU A 49 15.19 -1.46 14.53
CA GLU A 49 14.51 -0.78 13.42
C GLU A 49 14.06 0.63 13.81
N LYS A 50 14.22 1.59 12.88
CA LYS A 50 13.67 2.94 13.06
C LYS A 50 12.25 3.01 12.48
N ILE A 51 11.42 3.86 13.07
CA ILE A 51 10.05 4.09 12.58
C ILE A 51 10.03 4.64 11.14
N SER A 52 11.05 5.39 10.75
CA SER A 52 11.25 5.84 9.36
C SER A 52 11.38 4.67 8.39
N ASP A 53 12.11 3.65 8.80
CA ASP A 53 12.43 2.51 7.98
C ASP A 53 11.18 1.65 7.82
N VAL A 54 10.39 1.48 8.89
CA VAL A 54 9.06 0.84 8.83
C VAL A 54 8.15 1.54 7.81
N GLY A 55 8.05 2.87 7.87
CA GLY A 55 7.23 3.65 6.93
C GLY A 55 7.68 3.49 5.48
N GLN A 56 8.99 3.50 5.23
CA GLN A 56 9.56 3.28 3.91
C GLN A 56 9.21 1.88 3.37
N HIS A 57 9.33 0.84 4.20
CA HIS A 57 9.01 -0.53 3.80
C HIS A 57 7.50 -0.72 3.57
N PHE A 58 6.63 -0.09 4.37
CA PHE A 58 5.19 -0.08 4.10
C PHE A 58 4.85 0.52 2.75
N ALA A 59 5.47 1.67 2.41
CA ALA A 59 5.28 2.30 1.11
C ALA A 59 5.76 1.38 -0.02
N GLN A 60 6.92 0.74 0.11
CA GLN A 60 7.43 -0.22 -0.88
C GLN A 60 6.49 -1.41 -1.06
N ILE A 61 6.07 -2.07 0.03
CA ILE A 61 5.15 -3.22 -0.01
C ILE A 61 3.84 -2.82 -0.68
N PHE A 62 3.26 -1.69 -0.27
CA PHE A 62 2.00 -1.23 -0.83
C PHE A 62 2.12 -0.86 -2.30
N CYS A 63 3.08 -0.01 -2.65
CA CYS A 63 3.25 0.47 -4.02
C CYS A 63 3.62 -0.66 -4.98
N HIS A 64 4.49 -1.59 -4.58
CA HIS A 64 4.80 -2.76 -5.39
C HIS A 64 3.56 -3.63 -5.60
N GLY A 65 2.79 -3.89 -4.54
CA GLY A 65 1.56 -4.68 -4.65
C GLY A 65 0.43 -4.00 -5.44
N ALA A 66 0.35 -2.68 -5.38
CA ALA A 66 -0.77 -1.90 -5.91
C ALA A 66 -0.51 -1.22 -7.26
N LEU A 67 0.74 -0.91 -7.59
CA LEU A 67 1.12 -0.13 -8.77
C LEU A 67 1.86 -0.94 -9.83
N GLU A 68 2.57 -2.00 -9.44
CA GLU A 68 3.30 -2.81 -10.43
C GLU A 68 2.38 -3.89 -11.04
N GLU A 69 2.24 -3.82 -12.36
CA GLU A 69 1.70 -4.91 -13.15
C GLU A 69 2.82 -5.94 -13.32
N PRO A 70 2.60 -7.23 -12.99
CA PRO A 70 3.62 -8.25 -13.25
C PRO A 70 3.97 -8.22 -14.74
N PRO A 71 5.25 -8.39 -15.12
CA PRO A 71 5.64 -8.40 -16.53
C PRO A 71 4.75 -9.40 -17.26
N ALA A 72 4.19 -8.97 -18.39
CA ALA A 72 3.43 -9.86 -19.25
C ALA A 72 4.35 -11.05 -19.55
N ASN A 73 3.93 -12.24 -19.12
CA ASN A 73 4.62 -13.46 -19.47
C ASN A 73 4.75 -13.49 -20.99
N GLU A 74 5.97 -13.38 -21.52
CA GLU A 74 6.22 -13.60 -22.94
C GLU A 74 5.77 -15.04 -23.22
N ALA A 75 4.66 -15.16 -23.95
CA ALA A 75 4.02 -16.42 -24.29
C ALA A 75 4.87 -17.25 -25.26
#